data_AF-A0A0M3JIA9-F1
#
_entry.id   AF-A0A0M3JIA9-F1
#
_cell.length_a   1.000
_cell.length_b   1.000
_cell.length_c   1.000
_cell.angle_alpha   90.00
_cell.angle_beta   90.00
_cell.angle_gamma   90.00
#
_symmetry.space_group_name_H-M   'P 1'
#
loop_
_entity.id
_entity.type
_entity.pdbx_description
1 polymer ?
#
loop_
_entity_poly.entity_id
_entity_poly.type
_entity_poly.pdbx_seq_one_letter_code
_entity_poly.pdbx_strand_id
1 'polypeptide(L)' 'MVNWLVVTLNTVNLLEKSRVVRQAPGERSYHIFYQMMSGYHPKLKQELHLTNDLKYYHFCSQAELTIDGVDDKEEMGLTQ' A
#
# COMPACT_ATOMS: atom_id res chain seq x y z
N MET A 1 40.91 7.27 15.33
CA MET A 1 40.27 6.34 16.28
C MET A 1 38.98 7.03 16.74
N VAL A 2 37.75 6.60 16.45
CA VAL A 2 37.22 5.30 16.04
C VAL A 2 35.95 5.52 15.19
N ASN A 3 35.98 4.94 13.99
CA ASN A 3 34.93 4.41 13.09
C ASN A 3 33.46 4.88 13.16
N TRP A 4 33.01 5.60 12.12
CA TRP A 4 32.26 5.11 10.93
C TRP A 4 31.48 3.76 10.96
N LEU A 5 31.09 3.20 12.11
CA LEU A 5 30.48 1.86 12.19
C LEU A 5 29.02 1.84 12.67
N VAL A 6 28.25 2.90 12.42
CA VAL A 6 26.78 2.89 12.61
C VAL A 6 26.07 3.32 11.32
N VAL A 7 26.57 2.87 10.17
CA VAL A 7 25.87 3.01 8.87
C VAL A 7 25.51 1.63 8.27
N THR A 8 25.82 0.53 8.96
CA THR A 8 25.74 -0.82 8.37
C THR A 8 24.96 -1.86 9.17
N LEU A 9 24.03 -1.47 10.05
CA LEU A 9 23.14 -2.43 10.74
C LEU A 9 21.72 -1.87 10.89
N ASN A 10 20.81 -2.39 10.05
CA ASN A 10 19.32 -2.37 10.10
C ASN A 10 18.62 -1.71 8.90
N THR A 11 18.71 -2.37 7.75
CA THR A 11 17.96 -2.10 6.50
C THR A 11 16.45 -2.38 6.58
N VAL A 12 15.86 -2.49 7.77
CA VAL A 12 14.41 -2.66 7.98
C VAL A 12 14.01 -1.88 9.24
N ASN A 13 13.98 -0.54 9.20
CA ASN A 13 13.64 0.20 10.43
C ASN A 13 12.99 1.57 10.26
N LEU A 14 12.19 1.78 9.21
CA LEU A 14 11.22 2.89 9.20
C LEU A 14 9.97 2.48 8.39
N LEU A 15 9.18 1.54 8.89
CA LEU A 15 7.82 1.40 8.36
C LEU A 15 7.05 2.64 8.84
N GLU A 16 6.78 3.57 7.91
CA GLU A 16 6.18 4.86 8.20
C GLU A 16 4.72 4.65 8.65
N LYS A 17 4.52 4.42 9.95
CA LYS A 17 3.18 4.23 10.56
C LYS A 17 2.26 5.42 10.29
N SER A 18 2.81 6.61 10.05
CA SER A 18 2.09 7.84 9.69
C SER A 18 1.29 7.70 8.39
N ARG A 19 1.80 6.99 7.37
CA ARG A 19 1.18 6.88 6.04
C ARG A 19 -0.13 6.08 6.03
N VAL A 20 -0.34 5.22 7.03
CA VAL A 20 -1.60 4.49 7.22
C VAL A 20 -2.70 5.43 7.74
N VAL A 21 -2.32 6.45 8.52
CA VAL A 21 -3.27 7.32 9.23
C VAL A 21 -3.64 8.54 8.39
N ARG A 22 -2.71 9.09 7.60
CA ARG A 22 -2.97 10.24 6.73
C ARG A 22 -2.27 10.13 5.39
N GLN A 23 -2.97 10.50 4.32
CA GLN A 23 -2.39 10.73 3.01
C GLN A 23 -2.30 12.23 2.72
N ALA A 24 -1.16 12.71 2.21
CA ALA A 24 -1.08 14.07 1.68
C ALA A 24 -1.80 14.16 0.32
N PRO A 25 -2.30 15.34 -0.09
CA PRO A 25 -2.85 15.52 -1.44
C PRO A 25 -1.82 15.13 -2.51
N GLY A 26 -2.22 14.31 -3.48
CA GLY A 26 -1.34 13.76 -4.51
C GLY A 26 -0.56 12.50 -4.09
N GLU A 27 -0.66 12.05 -2.83
CA GLU A 27 -0.14 10.76 -2.40
C GLU A 27 -1.24 9.69 -2.38
N ARG A 28 -0.80 8.43 -2.45
CA ARG A 28 -1.63 7.24 -2.31
C ARG A 28 -1.21 6.43 -1.08
N SER A 29 -2.13 5.68 -0.47
CA SER A 29 -1.79 4.73 0.60
C SER A 29 -0.96 3.55 0.04
N TYR A 30 -0.64 2.56 0.87
CA TYR A 30 0.15 1.41 0.44
C TYR A 30 -0.52 0.65 -0.73
N HIS A 31 0.29 0.27 -1.73
CA HIS A 31 -0.16 -0.37 -2.98
C HIS A 31 -1.03 -1.62 -2.76
N ILE A 32 -0.73 -2.40 -1.71
CA ILE A 32 -1.44 -3.65 -1.42
C ILE A 32 -2.96 -3.46 -1.26
N PHE A 33 -3.43 -2.31 -0.75
CA PHE A 33 -4.87 -2.06 -0.61
C PHE A 33 -5.58 -2.00 -1.96
N TYR A 34 -4.94 -1.40 -2.96
CA TYR A 34 -5.49 -1.25 -4.32
C TYR A 34 -5.34 -2.55 -5.11
N GLN A 35 -4.20 -3.23 -4.96
CA GLN A 35 -3.94 -4.54 -5.55
C GLN A 35 -4.92 -5.63 -5.05
N MET A 36 -5.19 -5.71 -3.75
CA MET A 36 -6.21 -6.62 -3.21
C MET A 36 -7.63 -6.28 -3.73
N MET A 37 -7.89 -5.00 -3.97
CA MET A 37 -9.18 -4.51 -4.46
C MET A 37 -9.31 -4.55 -5.99
N SER A 38 -8.24 -4.87 -6.72
CA SER A 38 -8.23 -4.99 -8.18
C SER A 38 -9.08 -6.16 -8.72
N GLY A 39 -9.33 -7.16 -7.87
CA GLY A 39 -10.04 -8.38 -8.26
C GLY A 39 -9.18 -9.41 -9.01
N TYR A 40 -7.84 -9.31 -8.93
CA TYR A 40 -6.95 -10.37 -9.42
C TYR A 40 -7.27 -11.73 -8.77
N HIS A 41 -7.46 -11.75 -7.44
CA HIS A 41 -7.99 -12.90 -6.72
C HIS A 41 -9.50 -12.73 -6.43
N PRO A 42 -10.39 -13.38 -7.18
CA PRO A 42 -11.84 -13.11 -7.10
C PRO A 42 -12.45 -13.46 -5.74
N LYS A 43 -11.86 -14.40 -4.98
CA LYS A 43 -12.33 -14.79 -3.65
C LYS A 43 -11.82 -13.90 -2.53
N LEU A 44 -10.72 -13.18 -2.74
CA LEU A 44 -10.02 -12.44 -1.69
C LEU A 44 -10.91 -11.37 -1.06
N LYS A 45 -11.66 -10.63 -1.88
CA LYS A 45 -12.63 -9.63 -1.37
C LYS A 45 -13.69 -10.25 -0.48
N GLN A 46 -14.17 -11.44 -0.82
CA GLN A 46 -15.19 -12.14 -0.03
C GLN A 46 -14.61 -12.64 1.29
N GLU A 47 -13.43 -13.26 1.25
CA GLU A 47 -12.72 -13.79 2.43
C GLU A 47 -12.33 -12.69 3.42
N LEU A 48 -11.94 -11.51 2.92
CA LEU A 48 -11.57 -10.36 3.74
C LEU A 48 -12.74 -9.40 4.05
N HIS A 49 -13.97 -9.77 3.67
CA HIS A 49 -15.16 -8.94 3.86
C HIS A 49 -15.06 -7.52 3.26
N LEU A 50 -14.38 -7.41 2.12
CA LEU A 50 -14.23 -6.17 1.35
C LEU A 50 -15.41 -5.98 0.39
N THR A 51 -16.56 -5.62 0.94
CA THR A 51 -17.84 -5.53 0.21
C THR A 51 -18.10 -4.17 -0.43
N ASN A 52 -17.41 -3.13 0.03
CA ASN A 52 -17.64 -1.77 -0.45
C ASN A 52 -16.64 -1.38 -1.55
N ASP A 53 -16.97 -0.33 -2.30
CA ASP A 53 -16.02 0.36 -3.16
C ASP A 53 -14.86 0.94 -2.31
N LEU A 54 -13.65 0.96 -2.87
CA LEU A 54 -12.41 1.37 -2.18
C LEU A 54 -12.55 2.77 -1.56
N LYS A 55 -13.30 3.68 -2.20
CA LYS A 55 -13.56 5.04 -1.69
C LYS A 55 -14.19 5.09 -0.30
N TYR A 56 -14.89 4.03 0.14
CA TYR A 56 -15.53 3.97 1.45
C TYR A 56 -14.58 3.54 2.57
N TYR A 57 -13.36 3.13 2.27
CA TYR A 57 -12.36 2.75 3.26
C TYR A 57 -11.45 3.94 3.60
N HIS A 58 -11.84 4.68 4.65
CA HIS A 58 -11.22 5.96 5.02
C HIS A 58 -9.69 5.93 5.13
N PHE A 59 -9.06 4.84 5.57
CA PHE A 59 -7.60 4.80 5.72
C PHE A 59 -6.83 4.64 4.42
N CYS A 60 -7.48 4.29 3.31
CA CYS A 60 -6.85 4.19 1.99
C CYS A 60 -7.50 5.08 0.93
N SER A 61 -8.41 5.98 1.32
CA SER A 61 -9.15 6.84 0.40
C SER A 61 -9.11 8.33 0.71
N GLN A 62 -8.13 8.82 1.47
CA GLN A 62 -8.08 10.26 1.83
C GLN A 62 -7.50 11.15 0.72
N ALA A 63 -6.88 10.57 -0.31
CA ALA A 63 -6.26 11.27 -1.43
C ALA A 63 -6.41 10.43 -2.72
N GLU A 64 -5.32 10.13 -3.43
CA GLU A 64 -5.39 9.45 -4.73
C GLU A 64 -5.72 7.97 -4.59
N LEU A 65 -6.59 7.46 -5.47
CA LEU A 65 -6.95 6.03 -5.51
C LEU A 65 -6.24 5.27 -6.65
N THR A 66 -5.95 5.98 -7.73
CA THR A 66 -5.31 5.45 -8.94
C THR A 66 -4.03 6.22 -9.21
N ILE A 67 -3.04 5.57 -9.81
CA ILE A 67 -1.80 6.21 -10.28
C ILE A 67 -1.72 6.02 -11.78
N ASP A 68 -1.32 7.07 -12.50
CA ASP A 68 -1.18 6.99 -13.95
C ASP A 68 -0.09 5.98 -14.34
N GLY A 69 -0.38 5.14 -15.33
CA GLY A 69 0.53 4.09 -15.80
C GLY A 69 0.67 2.85 -14.92
N VAL A 70 -0.15 2.67 -13.86
CA VAL A 70 -0.11 1.48 -12.98
C VAL A 70 -1.41 0.68 -13.09
N ASP A 71 -1.32 -0.60 -13.46
CA ASP A 71 -2.44 -1.56 -13.36
C ASP A 71 -2.30 -2.39 -12.07
N ASP A 72 -3.06 -2.01 -11.04
CA ASP A 72 -3.05 -2.69 -9.73
C ASP A 72 -3.44 -4.18 -9.83
N LYS A 73 -4.14 -4.61 -10.89
CA LYS A 73 -4.49 -6.02 -11.12
C LYS A 73 -3.31 -6.81 -11.65
N GLU A 74 -2.55 -6.24 -12.58
CA GLU A 74 -1.34 -6.85 -13.12
C GLU A 74 -0.27 -6.94 -12.03
N GLU A 75 -0.06 -5.85 -11.29
CA GLU A 75 0.90 -5.79 -10.17
C GLU A 75 0.61 -6.80 -9.07
N MET A 76 -0.67 -7.07 -8.77
CA MET A 76 -1.05 -8.13 -7.81
C MET A 76 -0.60 -9.52 -8.29
N GLY A 77 -0.55 -9.76 -9.60
CA GLY A 77 -0.07 -11.03 -10.15
C GLY A 77 1.44 -11.22 -10.06
N LEU A 78 2.20 -10.12 -9.97
CA LEU A 78 3.66 -10.14 -9.79
C LEU A 78 4.07 -10.23 -8.31
N THR A 79 3.15 -9.89 -7.40
CA THR A 79 3.38 -9.86 -5.96
C THR A 79 3.34 -11.30 -5.41
N GLN A 80 4.47 -11.83 -4.93
CA GLN A 80 4.62 -13.22 -4.42
C GLN A 80 4.13 -13.42 -2.99
#